data_AF-A0AAN8SD62-F1
#
_entry.id   AF-A0AAN8SD62-F1
#
_cell.length_a   1.000
_cell.length_b   1.000
_cell.length_c   1.000
_cell.angle_alpha   90.00
_cell.angle_beta   90.00
_cell.angle_gamma   90.00
#
_symmetry.space_group_name_H-M   'P 1'
#
loop_
_entity.id
_entity.type
_entity.pdbx_description
1 polymer ?
#
loop_
_entity_poly.entity_id
_entity_poly.type
_entity_poly.pdbx_seq_one_letter_code
_entity_poly.pdbx_strand_id
1 'polypeptide(L)'
;MKFLPWIFHVFLSISVESTIDINYSEYQYLADRLTDEECHTLIAALHFQEFELPNGLNAAERRLPNDVPCIDLLFHWNSAVNEGKGETHVQVCHRLNQIGRDDLAQWLSKTVFHHMSENIGNYMNFSKCDNKSCLCCKRVEINSDEEVPIDEAAWLSIDTFLSILFVFGVLALLGGSFVLCFLCTSSKKAQDKRGYCQLSNAESQ
;
A
#
# COMPACT_ATOMS: atom_id res chain seq x y z
N MET A 1 2.39 -28.33 -19.15
CA MET A 1 2.02 -26.90 -19.14
C MET A 1 0.68 -26.71 -18.41
N LYS A 2 0.65 -26.81 -17.08
CA LYS A 2 -0.58 -26.64 -16.26
C LYS A 2 -0.39 -25.65 -15.08
N PHE A 3 0.76 -24.99 -14.98
CA PHE A 3 1.13 -24.14 -13.84
C PHE A 3 0.90 -22.63 -14.06
N LEU A 4 0.66 -22.21 -15.30
CA LEU A 4 0.35 -20.81 -15.67
C LEU A 4 -0.89 -20.21 -14.99
N PRO A 5 -2.03 -20.92 -14.84
CA PRO A 5 -3.20 -20.32 -14.20
C PRO A 5 -3.05 -20.15 -12.68
N TRP A 6 -2.09 -20.83 -12.05
CA TRP A 6 -1.87 -20.73 -10.61
C TRP A 6 -1.05 -19.49 -10.24
N ILE A 7 -0.05 -19.13 -11.06
CA ILE A 7 0.73 -17.90 -10.88
C ILE A 7 -0.14 -16.66 -11.08
N PHE A 8 -1.08 -16.69 -12.04
CA PHE A 8 -2.03 -15.60 -12.26
C PHE A 8 -2.98 -15.41 -11.05
N HIS A 9 -3.37 -16.50 -10.37
CA HIS A 9 -4.17 -16.44 -9.15
C HIS A 9 -3.38 -15.92 -7.94
N VAL A 10 -2.10 -16.27 -7.81
CA VAL A 10 -1.25 -15.80 -6.71
C VAL A 10 -0.94 -14.31 -6.85
N PHE A 11 -0.77 -13.80 -8.07
CA PHE A 11 -0.49 -12.38 -8.30
C PHE A 11 -1.73 -11.49 -8.11
N LEU A 12 -2.94 -12.02 -8.30
CA LEU A 12 -4.19 -11.27 -8.15
C LEU A 12 -4.65 -11.09 -6.69
N SER A 13 -4.01 -11.78 -5.73
CA SER A 13 -4.43 -11.80 -4.32
C SER A 13 -3.50 -11.05 -3.37
N ILE A 14 -2.56 -10.26 -3.89
CA ILE A 14 -1.85 -9.27 -3.07
C ILE A 14 -2.80 -8.11 -2.85
N SER A 15 -3.78 -8.30 -1.96
CA SER A 15 -4.43 -7.20 -1.28
C SER A 15 -3.33 -6.55 -0.43
N VAL A 16 -2.78 -5.46 -0.94
CA VAL A 16 -1.90 -4.59 -0.16
C VAL A 16 -2.78 -3.99 0.93
N GLU A 17 -2.81 -4.63 2.09
CA GLU A 17 -3.40 -4.04 3.29
C GLU A 17 -2.59 -2.77 3.58
N SER A 18 -3.28 -1.64 3.44
CA SER A 18 -2.70 -0.32 3.51
C SER A 18 -2.09 -0.03 4.88
N THR A 19 -1.01 0.73 4.87
CA THR A 19 -0.26 1.19 6.02
C THR A 19 -1.21 1.84 7.05
N ILE A 20 -1.31 1.25 8.24
CA ILE A 20 -1.98 1.88 9.38
C ILE A 20 -1.07 3.02 9.82
N ASP A 21 -1.49 4.23 9.49
CA ASP A 21 -0.64 5.40 9.57
C ASP A 21 -0.87 6.26 10.82
N ILE A 22 -2.00 6.07 11.54
CA ILE A 22 -2.34 6.85 12.73
C ILE A 22 -2.03 6.06 14.00
N ASN A 23 -1.23 6.65 14.89
CA ASN A 23 -0.91 6.08 16.19
C ASN A 23 -1.85 6.58 17.31
N TYR A 24 -1.79 5.95 18.49
CA TYR A 24 -2.63 6.33 19.64
C TYR A 24 -2.47 7.80 20.05
N SER A 25 -1.24 8.33 20.05
CA SER A 25 -0.98 9.71 20.46
C SER A 25 -1.55 10.75 19.48
N GLU A 26 -1.64 10.40 18.19
CA GLU A 26 -2.29 11.23 17.18
C GLU A 26 -3.81 11.22 17.34
N TYR A 27 -4.41 10.05 17.61
CA TYR A 27 -5.82 9.99 17.97
C TYR A 27 -6.14 10.74 19.25
N GLN A 28 -5.27 10.65 20.27
CA GLN A 28 -5.43 11.43 21.51
C GLN A 28 -5.40 12.94 21.21
N TYR A 29 -4.47 13.38 20.37
CA TYR A 29 -4.39 14.79 19.98
C TYR A 29 -5.65 15.26 19.25
N LEU A 30 -6.22 14.43 18.37
CA LEU A 30 -7.50 14.73 17.72
C LEU A 30 -8.63 14.81 18.76
N ALA A 31 -8.73 13.83 19.66
CA ALA A 31 -9.74 13.78 20.70
C ALA A 31 -9.70 15.00 21.63
N ASP A 32 -8.51 15.49 21.97
CA ASP A 32 -8.33 16.66 22.84
C ASP A 32 -8.68 17.99 22.14
N ARG A 33 -8.82 17.98 20.81
CA ARG A 33 -9.06 19.18 19.98
C ARG A 33 -10.41 19.21 19.30
N LEU A 34 -11.16 18.12 19.35
CA LEU A 34 -12.54 18.04 18.92
C LEU A 34 -13.44 18.32 20.13
N THR A 35 -14.54 19.02 19.91
CA THR A 35 -15.63 19.02 20.89
C THR A 35 -16.33 17.65 20.90
N ASP A 36 -17.11 17.36 21.94
CA ASP A 36 -17.88 16.10 22.00
C ASP A 36 -18.80 15.94 20.78
N GLU A 37 -19.46 17.04 20.37
CA GLU A 37 -20.31 17.07 19.18
C GLU A 37 -19.51 16.80 17.90
N GLU A 38 -18.39 17.50 17.69
CA GLU A 38 -17.53 17.31 16.52
C GLU A 38 -16.95 15.90 16.46
N CYS A 39 -16.60 15.32 17.61
CA CYS A 39 -16.11 13.95 17.68
C CYS A 39 -17.19 12.94 17.27
N HIS A 40 -18.42 13.10 17.76
CA HIS A 40 -19.52 12.23 17.34
C HIS A 40 -19.82 12.36 15.85
N THR A 41 -19.81 13.58 15.32
CA THR A 41 -19.94 13.82 13.87
C THR A 41 -18.81 13.14 13.11
N LEU A 42 -17.56 13.24 13.57
CA LEU A 42 -16.41 12.59 12.96
C LEU A 42 -16.57 11.07 12.94
N ILE A 43 -16.86 10.44 14.08
CA ILE A 43 -17.06 8.99 14.19
C ILE A 43 -18.21 8.54 13.29
N ALA A 44 -19.34 9.23 13.33
CA ALA A 44 -20.48 8.93 12.46
C ALA A 44 -20.08 9.02 10.98
N ALA A 45 -19.31 10.04 10.60
CA ALA A 45 -18.81 10.22 9.24
C ALA A 45 -17.82 9.12 8.82
N LEU A 46 -17.01 8.62 9.75
CA LEU A 46 -16.03 7.55 9.52
C LEU A 46 -16.67 6.19 9.24
N HIS A 47 -17.93 5.96 9.63
CA HIS A 47 -18.67 4.75 9.27
C HIS A 47 -19.22 4.76 7.83
N PHE A 48 -19.13 5.87 7.11
CA PHE A 48 -19.50 5.92 5.70
C PHE A 48 -18.27 5.72 4.82
N GLN A 49 -18.42 4.97 3.73
CA GLN A 49 -17.38 4.73 2.72
C GLN A 49 -17.52 5.64 1.50
N GLU A 50 -18.66 6.33 1.37
CA GLU A 50 -18.93 7.22 0.24
C GLU A 50 -18.04 8.47 0.28
N PHE A 51 -17.69 9.01 -0.88
CA PHE A 51 -16.84 10.21 -0.93
C PHE A 51 -17.53 11.39 -0.23
N GLU A 52 -18.80 11.64 -0.51
CA GLU A 52 -19.61 12.69 0.14
C GLU A 52 -20.30 12.16 1.41
N LEU A 53 -20.64 13.07 2.35
CA LEU A 53 -21.43 12.67 3.52
C LEU A 53 -22.90 12.52 3.10
N PRO A 54 -23.53 11.38 3.41
CA PRO A 54 -24.94 11.20 3.13
C PRO A 54 -25.80 11.99 4.12
N ASN A 55 -27.03 12.30 3.69
CA ASN A 55 -28.05 12.96 4.52
C ASN A 55 -28.42 12.18 5.82
N GLY A 56 -27.95 10.94 5.96
CA GLY A 56 -28.17 10.07 7.12
C GLY A 56 -27.23 10.31 8.31
N LEU A 57 -26.28 11.24 8.23
CA LEU A 57 -25.29 11.49 9.28
C LEU A 57 -25.92 11.71 10.66
N ASN A 58 -26.93 12.58 10.75
CA ASN A 58 -27.64 12.89 12.01
C ASN A 58 -28.30 11.66 12.65
N ALA A 59 -28.63 10.63 11.87
CA ALA A 59 -29.17 9.37 12.40
C ALA A 59 -28.06 8.44 12.89
N ALA A 60 -26.88 8.48 12.26
CA ALA A 60 -25.70 7.74 12.70
C ALA A 60 -25.12 8.31 14.00
N GLU A 61 -25.01 9.64 14.12
CA GLU A 61 -24.58 10.31 15.37
C GLU A 61 -25.42 9.89 16.57
N ARG A 62 -26.75 9.83 16.41
CA ARG A 62 -27.68 9.43 17.47
C ARG A 62 -27.56 7.97 17.91
N ARG A 63 -26.86 7.13 17.15
CA ARG A 63 -26.60 5.72 17.50
C ARG A 63 -25.30 5.56 18.31
N LEU A 64 -24.46 6.60 18.37
CA LEU A 64 -23.24 6.57 19.14
C LEU A 64 -23.53 6.72 20.64
N PRO A 65 -22.78 6.01 21.50
CA PRO A 65 -22.94 6.14 22.94
C PRO A 65 -22.40 7.49 23.42
N ASN A 66 -23.20 8.22 24.19
CA ASN A 66 -22.84 9.56 24.70
C ASN A 66 -21.99 9.54 25.97
N ASP A 67 -21.80 8.37 26.58
CA ASP A 67 -21.06 8.15 27.82
C ASP A 67 -19.62 7.66 27.60
N VAL A 68 -19.21 7.52 26.34
CA VAL A 68 -17.88 7.02 25.97
C VAL A 68 -16.97 8.19 25.56
N PRO A 69 -15.75 8.29 26.10
CA PRO A 69 -14.78 9.28 25.69
C PRO A 69 -14.47 9.23 24.19
N CYS A 70 -14.27 10.40 23.57
CA CYS A 70 -13.95 10.51 22.14
C CYS A 70 -12.77 9.63 21.70
N ILE A 71 -11.71 9.56 22.51
CA ILE A 71 -10.54 8.73 22.24
C ILE A 71 -10.89 7.24 22.13
N ASP A 72 -11.77 6.76 23.01
CA ASP A 72 -12.19 5.36 23.02
C ASP A 72 -13.04 5.04 21.78
N LEU A 73 -13.87 5.98 21.33
CA LEU A 73 -14.63 5.86 20.08
C LEU A 73 -13.70 5.80 18.85
N LEU A 74 -12.74 6.71 18.76
CA LEU A 74 -11.77 6.76 17.64
C LEU A 74 -10.94 5.47 17.59
N PHE A 75 -10.47 5.03 18.75
CA PHE A 75 -9.65 3.82 18.84
C PHE A 75 -10.46 2.55 18.59
N HIS A 76 -11.73 2.51 19.02
CA HIS A 76 -12.65 1.43 18.70
C HIS A 76 -12.84 1.31 17.19
N TRP A 77 -13.18 2.41 16.53
CA TRP A 77 -13.35 2.46 15.08
C TRP A 77 -12.09 1.95 14.36
N ASN A 78 -10.91 2.44 14.75
CA ASN A 78 -9.63 2.03 14.16
C ASN A 78 -9.29 0.53 14.37
N SER A 79 -9.87 -0.11 15.39
CA SER A 79 -9.55 -1.49 15.76
C SER A 79 -10.55 -2.52 15.22
N ALA A 80 -11.78 -2.09 14.89
CA ALA A 80 -12.86 -2.96 14.48
C ALA A 80 -12.75 -3.38 13.01
N VAL A 81 -12.79 -4.71 12.77
CA VAL A 81 -12.56 -5.34 11.44
C VAL A 81 -13.54 -4.86 10.37
N ASN A 82 -14.76 -4.49 10.74
CA ASN A 82 -15.81 -4.04 9.81
C ASN A 82 -16.00 -2.50 9.85
N GLU A 83 -15.04 -1.78 10.43
CA GLU A 83 -15.08 -0.33 10.59
C GLU A 83 -13.81 0.28 10.00
N GLY A 84 -12.88 0.73 10.84
CA GLY A 84 -11.66 1.43 10.43
C GLY A 84 -10.40 0.56 10.41
N LYS A 85 -10.48 -0.75 10.70
CA LYS A 85 -9.29 -1.58 10.74
C LYS A 85 -8.66 -1.74 9.35
N GLY A 86 -7.45 -1.21 9.21
CA GLY A 86 -6.70 -1.22 7.94
C GLY A 86 -6.97 0.01 7.07
N GLU A 87 -7.83 0.92 7.54
CA GLU A 87 -8.05 2.20 6.88
C GLU A 87 -6.86 3.14 7.07
N THR A 88 -6.69 4.04 6.09
CA THR A 88 -5.55 4.95 6.05
C THR A 88 -5.84 6.27 6.74
N HIS A 89 -4.78 7.00 7.12
CA HIS A 89 -4.91 8.36 7.66
C HIS A 89 -5.66 9.31 6.70
N VAL A 90 -5.67 9.01 5.40
CA VAL A 90 -6.37 9.79 4.38
C VAL A 90 -7.87 9.82 4.63
N GLN A 91 -8.49 8.73 5.08
CA GLN A 91 -9.92 8.70 5.37
C GLN A 91 -10.27 9.62 6.55
N VAL A 92 -9.46 9.58 7.61
CA VAL A 92 -9.65 10.46 8.78
C VAL A 92 -9.47 11.93 8.40
N CYS A 93 -8.42 12.25 7.64
CA CYS A 93 -8.22 13.60 7.10
C CYS A 93 -9.40 14.06 6.24
N HIS A 94 -9.91 13.18 5.37
CA HIS A 94 -11.04 13.49 4.50
C HIS A 94 -12.30 13.81 5.31
N ARG A 95 -12.64 12.99 6.32
CA ARG A 95 -13.79 13.27 7.18
C ARG A 95 -13.61 14.51 8.03
N LEU A 96 -12.41 14.77 8.56
CA LEU A 96 -12.09 16.01 9.27
C LEU A 96 -12.36 17.25 8.40
N ASN A 97 -11.96 17.25 7.13
CA ASN A 97 -12.27 18.34 6.21
C ASN A 97 -13.78 18.52 6.01
N GLN A 98 -14.52 17.43 5.88
CA GLN A 98 -15.96 17.48 5.62
C GLN A 98 -16.78 17.99 6.81
N ILE A 99 -16.30 17.79 8.03
CA ILE A 99 -16.90 18.37 9.24
C ILE A 99 -16.38 19.79 9.55
N GLY A 100 -15.56 20.37 8.65
CA GLY A 100 -15.05 21.74 8.79
C GLY A 100 -13.79 21.88 9.66
N ARG A 101 -13.12 20.77 10.01
CA ARG A 101 -11.88 20.73 10.79
C ARG A 101 -10.65 20.56 9.90
N ASP A 102 -10.53 21.44 8.90
CA ASP A 102 -9.39 21.49 7.97
C ASP A 102 -8.04 21.69 8.70
N ASP A 103 -8.07 22.33 9.87
CA ASP A 103 -6.90 22.54 10.73
C ASP A 103 -6.34 21.20 11.25
N LEU A 104 -7.22 20.32 11.74
CA LEU A 104 -6.84 19.01 12.25
C LEU A 104 -6.46 18.06 11.12
N ALA A 105 -7.15 18.10 9.98
CA ALA A 105 -6.79 17.30 8.81
C ALA A 105 -5.38 17.64 8.32
N GLN A 106 -5.06 18.94 8.21
CA GLN A 106 -3.72 19.40 7.82
C GLN A 106 -2.65 19.03 8.84
N TRP A 107 -2.97 19.14 10.13
CA TRP A 107 -2.06 18.73 11.20
C TRP A 107 -1.78 17.23 11.11
N LEU A 108 -2.82 16.40 11.03
CA LEU A 108 -2.72 14.94 11.02
C LEU A 108 -1.90 14.46 9.82
N SER A 109 -2.20 14.95 8.62
CA SER A 109 -1.44 14.62 7.41
C SER A 109 0.05 14.96 7.58
N LYS A 110 0.38 16.17 8.06
CA LYS A 110 1.79 16.58 8.29
C LYS A 110 2.49 15.71 9.32
N THR A 111 1.82 15.39 10.43
CA THR A 111 2.40 14.60 11.53
C THR A 111 2.70 13.18 11.06
N VAL A 112 1.72 12.51 10.44
CA VAL A 112 1.89 11.15 9.89
C VAL A 112 3.03 11.11 8.87
N PHE A 113 3.04 12.04 7.90
CA PHE A 113 4.12 12.12 6.92
C PHE A 113 5.47 12.42 7.57
N HIS A 114 5.50 13.26 8.62
CA HIS A 114 6.74 13.55 9.32
C HIS A 114 7.30 12.31 9.99
N HIS A 115 6.47 11.55 10.71
CA HIS A 115 6.86 10.29 11.35
C HIS A 115 7.35 9.26 10.32
N MET A 116 6.68 9.16 9.16
CA MET A 116 7.14 8.31 8.06
C MET A 116 8.50 8.78 7.51
N SER A 117 8.65 10.10 7.31
CA SER A 117 9.89 10.72 6.80
C SER A 117 11.05 10.66 7.78
N GLU A 118 10.82 10.72 9.09
CA GLU A 118 11.84 10.57 10.13
C GLU A 118 12.29 9.12 10.22
N ASN A 119 11.35 8.18 10.17
CA ASN A 119 11.68 6.75 10.08
C ASN A 119 12.54 6.49 8.85
N ILE A 120 12.19 7.01 7.67
CA ILE A 120 13.02 6.88 6.45
C ILE A 120 14.35 7.65 6.59
N GLY A 121 14.31 8.85 7.16
CA GLY A 121 15.44 9.76 7.37
C GLY A 121 16.52 9.20 8.30
N ASN A 122 16.12 8.37 9.26
CA ASN A 122 17.02 7.63 10.13
C ASN A 122 17.76 6.50 9.38
N TYR A 123 17.21 5.99 8.28
CA TYR A 123 17.85 4.98 7.42
C TYR A 123 18.56 5.60 6.21
N MET A 124 18.14 6.77 5.76
CA MET A 124 18.75 7.54 4.68
C MET A 124 18.89 8.97 5.18
N ASN A 125 20.11 9.48 5.36
CA ASN A 125 20.39 10.88 5.72
C ASN A 125 19.80 11.85 4.67
N PHE A 126 18.50 12.02 4.65
CA PHE A 126 17.77 12.88 3.73
C PHE A 126 17.78 14.26 4.39
N SER A 127 18.54 15.18 3.80
CA SER A 127 18.62 16.55 4.24
C SER A 127 17.23 17.15 4.38
N LYS A 128 16.92 17.63 5.60
CA LYS A 128 15.77 18.47 5.99
C LYS A 128 15.09 19.13 4.79
N CYS A 129 13.84 18.73 4.52
CA CYS A 129 12.94 19.56 3.72
C CYS A 129 12.62 20.82 4.53
N ASP A 130 13.41 21.87 4.29
CA ASP A 130 13.20 23.18 4.89
C ASP A 130 12.00 23.86 4.22
N ASN A 131 11.00 24.14 5.05
CA ASN A 131 10.06 25.25 4.97
C ASN A 131 9.49 25.67 3.60
N LYS A 132 8.15 25.58 3.54
CA LYS A 132 7.22 26.16 2.56
C LYS A 132 7.03 25.34 1.28
N SER A 133 6.28 24.24 1.39
CA SER A 133 5.22 23.78 0.46
C SER A 133 5.17 22.25 0.45
N CYS A 134 4.52 21.65 1.46
CA CYS A 134 4.06 20.27 1.34
C CYS A 134 2.79 20.31 0.47
N LEU A 135 2.94 19.89 -0.79
CA LEU A 135 1.97 20.07 -1.88
C LEU A 135 0.75 19.14 -1.84
N CYS A 136 0.49 18.41 -0.75
CA CYS A 136 -0.56 17.38 -0.75
C CYS A 136 -1.98 17.89 -0.44
N CYS A 137 -2.16 19.13 0.07
CA CYS A 137 -3.48 19.67 0.42
C CYS A 137 -3.64 21.16 0.12
N LYS A 138 -3.13 21.64 -1.02
CA LYS A 138 -3.68 22.88 -1.56
C LYS A 138 -5.03 22.50 -2.16
N ARG A 139 -6.14 22.94 -1.56
CA ARG A 139 -7.40 23.07 -2.30
C ARG A 139 -7.04 23.89 -3.52
N VAL A 140 -6.94 23.24 -4.67
CA VAL A 140 -6.79 23.94 -5.94
C VAL A 140 -8.14 24.64 -6.11
N GLU A 141 -8.22 25.91 -5.73
CA GLU A 141 -9.14 26.80 -6.41
C GLU A 141 -8.62 26.84 -7.85
N ILE A 142 -9.14 25.92 -8.65
CA ILE A 142 -8.97 25.92 -10.09
C ILE A 142 -9.71 27.17 -10.55
N ASN A 143 -9.00 28.30 -10.59
CA ASN A 143 -9.29 29.27 -11.62
C ASN A 143 -9.03 28.53 -12.93
N SER A 144 -10.14 28.14 -13.54
CA SER A 144 -10.25 27.35 -14.75
C SER A 144 -9.69 28.11 -15.94
N ASP A 145 -8.38 28.26 -16.06
CA ASP A 145 -7.73 28.79 -17.28
C ASP A 145 -6.24 28.40 -17.47
N GLU A 146 -5.65 27.50 -16.67
CA GLU A 146 -4.29 26.99 -16.96
C GLU A 146 -4.22 25.48 -16.75
N GLU A 147 -4.46 24.73 -17.83
CA GLU A 147 -4.23 23.29 -17.90
C GLU A 147 -2.72 23.03 -17.82
N VAL A 148 -2.24 22.62 -16.64
CA VAL A 148 -0.94 21.95 -16.53
C VAL A 148 -1.13 20.54 -17.09
N PRO A 149 -0.49 20.16 -18.21
CA PRO A 149 -0.60 18.80 -18.72
C PRO A 149 0.17 17.89 -17.77
N ILE A 150 -0.56 17.23 -16.87
CA ILE A 150 -0.02 16.12 -16.09
C ILE A 150 0.08 14.96 -17.08
N ASP A 151 1.30 14.64 -17.49
CA ASP A 151 1.59 13.55 -18.41
C ASP A 151 1.36 12.20 -17.72
N GLU A 152 0.10 11.76 -17.69
CA GLU A 152 -0.31 10.45 -17.16
C GLU A 152 0.36 9.27 -17.89
N ALA A 153 0.91 9.50 -19.09
CA ALA A 153 1.61 8.47 -19.85
C ALA A 153 2.98 8.10 -19.24
N ALA A 154 3.58 9.00 -18.45
CA ALA A 154 4.90 8.78 -17.87
C ALA A 154 4.91 7.60 -16.87
N TRP A 155 3.92 7.52 -15.97
CA TRP A 155 3.83 6.46 -14.96
C TRP A 155 3.54 5.09 -15.57
N LEU A 156 2.62 5.02 -16.54
CA LEU A 156 2.28 3.79 -17.25
C LEU A 156 3.48 3.20 -18.00
N SER A 157 4.33 4.06 -18.57
CA SER A 157 5.52 3.62 -19.30
C SER A 157 6.52 2.93 -18.36
N ILE A 158 6.81 3.52 -17.20
CA ILE A 158 7.77 2.99 -16.22
C ILE A 158 7.30 1.63 -15.69
N ASP A 159 6.02 1.52 -15.32
CA ASP A 159 5.44 0.26 -14.82
C ASP A 159 5.42 -0.83 -15.90
N THR A 160 5.19 -0.45 -17.17
CA THR A 160 5.27 -1.36 -18.31
C THR A 160 6.71 -1.85 -18.53
N PHE A 161 7.70 -0.97 -18.43
CA PHE A 161 9.12 -1.35 -18.58
C PHE A 161 9.58 -2.28 -17.44
N LEU A 162 9.22 -1.98 -16.20
CA LEU A 162 9.60 -2.79 -15.04
C LEU A 162 8.94 -4.17 -15.06
N SER A 163 7.66 -4.26 -15.42
CA SER A 163 6.96 -5.53 -15.54
C SER A 163 7.53 -6.40 -16.67
N ILE A 164 7.88 -5.81 -17.81
CA ILE A 164 8.56 -6.50 -18.92
C ILE A 164 9.90 -7.08 -18.46
N LEU A 165 10.75 -6.26 -17.83
CA LEU A 165 12.06 -6.72 -17.33
C LEU A 165 11.93 -7.88 -16.33
N PHE A 166 10.96 -7.80 -15.43
CA PHE A 166 10.69 -8.86 -14.45
C PHE A 166 10.27 -10.17 -15.12
N VAL A 167 9.34 -10.12 -16.08
CA VAL A 167 8.87 -11.31 -16.81
C VAL A 167 10.00 -11.95 -17.61
N PHE A 168 10.81 -11.16 -18.33
CA PHE A 168 11.95 -11.68 -19.07
C PHE A 168 13.04 -12.26 -18.15
N GLY A 169 13.28 -11.64 -16.99
CA GLY A 169 14.20 -12.15 -15.98
C GLY A 169 13.77 -13.53 -15.46
N VAL A 170 12.49 -13.70 -15.13
CA VAL A 170 11.94 -14.98 -14.67
C VAL A 170 12.03 -16.06 -15.77
N LEU A 171 11.70 -15.71 -17.01
CA LEU A 171 11.81 -16.63 -18.15
C LEU A 171 13.26 -17.06 -18.42
N ALA A 172 14.23 -16.15 -18.27
CA ALA A 172 15.65 -16.46 -18.42
C ALA A 172 16.15 -17.40 -17.31
N LEU A 173 15.71 -17.20 -16.06
CA LEU A 173 16.06 -18.09 -14.94
C LEU A 173 15.47 -19.49 -15.11
N LEU A 174 14.20 -19.58 -15.51
CA LEU A 174 13.55 -20.87 -15.78
C LEU A 174 14.19 -21.57 -16.99
N GLY A 175 14.36 -20.86 -18.10
CA GLY A 175 14.98 -21.39 -19.31
C GLY A 175 16.43 -21.82 -19.11
N GLY A 176 17.22 -21.02 -18.37
CA GLY A 176 18.59 -21.34 -18.00
C GLY A 176 18.70 -22.62 -17.17
N SER A 177 17.79 -22.80 -16.19
CA SER A 177 17.72 -24.03 -15.40
C SER A 177 17.40 -25.27 -16.25
N PHE A 178 16.48 -25.14 -17.23
CA PHE A 178 16.17 -26.22 -18.15
C PHE A 178 17.34 -26.58 -19.06
N VAL A 179 18.08 -25.60 -19.60
CA VAL A 179 19.26 -25.84 -20.45
C VAL A 179 20.39 -26.46 -19.64
N LEU A 180 20.65 -25.98 -18.42
CA LEU A 180 21.64 -26.57 -17.52
C LEU A 180 21.29 -28.02 -17.17
N CYS A 181 20.01 -28.31 -16.87
CA CYS A 181 19.55 -29.68 -16.65
C CYS A 181 19.71 -30.57 -17.90
N PHE A 182 19.45 -30.03 -19.10
CA PHE A 182 19.61 -30.79 -20.35
C PHE A 182 21.08 -31.07 -20.67
N LEU A 183 21.99 -30.12 -20.40
CA LEU A 183 23.42 -30.30 -20.53
C LEU A 183 23.98 -31.28 -19.47
N CYS A 184 23.47 -31.23 -18.24
CA CYS A 184 23.85 -32.20 -17.20
C CYS A 184 23.39 -33.62 -17.54
N THR A 185 22.19 -33.80 -18.13
CA THR A 185 21.69 -35.12 -18.53
C THR A 185 22.37 -35.66 -19.79
N SER A 186 22.73 -34.80 -20.74
CA SER A 186 23.52 -35.21 -21.91
C SER A 186 24.95 -35.60 -21.54
N SER A 187 25.58 -34.89 -20.59
CA SER A 187 26.89 -35.22 -20.04
C SER A 187 26.89 -36.58 -19.33
N LYS A 188 25.86 -36.89 -18.53
CA LYS A 188 25.69 -38.22 -17.90
C LYS A 188 25.56 -39.34 -18.93
N LYS A 189 24.77 -39.15 -20.00
CA LYS A 189 24.64 -40.14 -21.09
C LYS A 189 25.95 -40.36 -21.88
N ALA A 190 26.81 -39.35 -21.96
CA ALA A 190 28.12 -39.46 -22.61
C ALA A 190 29.15 -40.23 -21.76
N GLN A 191 29.04 -40.18 -20.43
CA GLN A 191 29.89 -40.97 -19.52
C GLN A 191 29.47 -42.44 -19.49
N ASP A 192 28.17 -42.73 -19.49
CA ASP A 192 27.63 -44.11 -19.45
C ASP A 192 28.04 -44.93 -20.68
N LYS A 193 28.06 -44.30 -21.88
CA LYS A 193 28.56 -44.94 -23.11
C LYS A 193 30.06 -45.24 -23.11
N ARG A 194 30.89 -44.48 -22.36
CA ARG A 194 32.32 -44.78 -22.23
C ARG A 194 32.61 -45.93 -21.27
N GLY A 195 31.78 -46.12 -20.24
CA GLY A 195 31.87 -47.28 -19.35
C GLY A 195 31.59 -48.61 -20.05
N TYR A 196 30.60 -48.63 -20.95
CA TYR A 196 30.23 -49.84 -21.69
C TYR A 196 31.31 -50.30 -22.70
N CYS A 197 32.02 -49.38 -23.36
CA CYS A 197 33.12 -49.73 -24.28
C CYS A 197 34.41 -50.19 -23.57
N GLN A 198 34.58 -49.89 -22.28
CA GLN A 198 35.72 -50.36 -21.49
C GLN A 198 35.50 -51.79 -20.98
N LEU A 199 34.26 -52.14 -20.60
CA LEU A 199 33.90 -53.50 -20.19
C LEU A 199 33.93 -54.51 -21.35
N SER A 200 33.52 -54.12 -22.57
CA SER A 200 33.56 -55.05 -23.72
C SER A 200 34.97 -55.40 -24.20
N ASN A 201 35.98 -54.58 -23.85
CA ASN A 201 37.38 -54.83 -24.21
C ASN A 201 38.14 -55.63 -23.14
N ALA A 202 37.54 -55.84 -21.96
CA ALA A 202 38.13 -56.62 -20.88
C ALA A 202 37.72 -58.11 -20.92
N GLU A 203 36.66 -58.47 -21.65
CA GLU A 203 36.19 -59.86 -21.80
C GLU A 203 36.79 -60.59 -23.03
N SER A 204 37.71 -59.96 -23.76
CA SER A 204 38.34 -60.53 -24.96
C SER A 204 39.83 -60.88 -24.80
N GLN A 205 40.31 -61.11 -23.57
CA GLN A 205 41.65 -61.66 -23.30
C GLN A 205 41.56 -62.98 -22.53
#